data_AF-A0A6M6E966-F1
#
_entry.id   AF-A0A6M6E966-F1
#
_cell.length_a   1.000
_cell.length_b   1.000
_cell.length_c   1.000
_cell.angle_alpha   90.00
_cell.angle_beta   90.00
_cell.angle_gamma   90.00
#
_symmetry.space_group_name_H-M   'P 1'
#
loop_
_entity.id
_entity.type
_entity.pdbx_description
1 polymer ?
#
loop_
_entity_poly.entity_id
_entity_poly.type
_entity_poly.pdbx_seq_one_letter_code
_entity_poly.pdbx_strand_id
1 'polypeptide(L)' 'MKIPYRFSEQEISFLQAQMRVTLNIRISGRCDNCNLAYFKSSVKGGVFLHECRQCCMKKSI' A
#
# COMPACT_ATOMS: atom_id res chain seq x y z
N MET A 1 -22.08 -6.51 -32.55
CA MET A 1 -20.93 -5.68 -32.98
C MET A 1 -20.11 -5.33 -31.74
N LYS A 2 -18.87 -5.79 -31.62
CA LYS A 2 -17.93 -5.36 -30.57
C LYS A 2 -16.81 -4.60 -31.26
N ILE A 3 -16.71 -3.29 -31.01
CA ILE A 3 -15.59 -2.48 -31.49
C ILE A 3 -14.40 -2.82 -30.59
N PRO A 4 -13.27 -3.33 -31.11
CA PRO A 4 -12.07 -3.48 -30.31
C PRO A 4 -11.44 -2.09 -30.15
N TYR A 5 -11.45 -1.54 -28.95
CA TYR A 5 -10.67 -0.34 -28.64
C TYR A 5 -9.19 -0.65 -28.91
N ARG A 6 -8.59 0.03 -29.90
CA ARG A 6 -7.18 -0.10 -30.25
C ARG A 6 -6.45 1.13 -29.72
N PHE A 7 -6.04 1.06 -28.46
CA PHE A 7 -5.19 2.08 -27.86
C PHE A 7 -3.80 2.04 -28.51
N SER A 8 -3.23 3.21 -28.75
CA SER A 8 -1.86 3.34 -29.26
C SER A 8 -0.83 2.85 -28.24
N GLU A 9 0.37 2.46 -28.69
CA GLU A 9 1.45 2.06 -27.78
C GLU A 9 1.82 3.17 -26.77
N GLN A 10 1.64 4.43 -27.19
CA GLN A 10 1.86 5.61 -26.35
C GLN A 10 0.82 5.71 -25.23
N GLU A 11 -0.47 5.46 -25.53
CA GLU A 11 -1.54 5.42 -24.53
C GLU A 11 -1.37 4.25 -23.56
N ILE A 12 -0.96 3.07 -24.05
CA ILE A 12 -0.65 1.91 -23.20
C ILE A 12 0.51 2.23 -22.25
N SER A 13 1.56 2.89 -22.74
CA SER A 13 2.70 3.31 -21.92
C SER A 13 2.29 4.30 -20.82
N PHE A 14 1.44 5.29 -21.16
CA PHE A 14 0.93 6.27 -20.21
C PHE A 14 0.05 5.60 -19.14
N LEU A 15 -0.88 4.74 -19.53
CA LEU A 15 -1.75 3.99 -18.61
C LEU A 15 -0.93 3.04 -17.72
N GLN A 16 0.10 2.39 -18.26
CA GLN A 16 1.02 1.55 -17.48
C GLN A 16 1.86 2.37 -16.49
N ALA A 17 2.34 3.56 -16.88
CA ALA A 17 3.06 4.46 -15.99
C ALA A 17 2.16 4.96 -14.86
N GLN A 18 0.92 5.35 -15.18
CA GLN A 18 -0.08 5.79 -14.21
C GLN A 18 -0.48 4.66 -13.26
N MET A 19 -0.58 3.43 -13.77
CA MET A 19 -0.79 2.21 -12.98
C MET A 19 0.41 1.88 -12.08
N ARG A 20 1.65 2.07 -12.53
CA ARG A 20 2.86 1.88 -11.69
C ARG A 20 2.93 2.87 -10.53
N VAL A 21 2.52 4.12 -10.75
CA VAL A 21 2.46 5.16 -9.70
C VAL A 21 1.36 4.83 -8.67
N THR A 22 0.20 4.35 -9.13
CA THR A 22 -0.92 3.99 -8.24
C THR A 22 -0.72 2.64 -7.53
N LEU A 23 -0.01 1.68 -8.13
CA LEU A 23 0.27 0.38 -7.51
C LEU A 23 1.26 0.49 -6.33
N ASN A 24 2.05 1.56 -6.26
CA ASN A 24 3.08 1.77 -5.23
C ASN A 24 2.70 2.86 -4.21
N ILE A 25 1.41 3.13 -4.04
CA ILE A 25 0.95 4.02 -2.97
C ILE A 25 1.12 3.26 -1.65
N ARG A 26 2.20 3.56 -0.92
CA ARG A 26 2.33 3.17 0.49
C ARG A 26 1.26 3.93 1.27
N ILE A 27 0.18 3.24 1.63
CA ILE A 27 -0.90 3.83 2.41
C ILE A 27 -0.41 3.95 3.86
N SER A 28 -0.22 5.18 4.32
CA SER A 28 0.17 5.47 5.70
C SER A 28 -0.86 4.93 6.70
N GLY A 29 -0.42 4.55 7.90
CA GLY A 29 -1.31 4.03 8.94
C GLY A 29 -1.85 2.61 8.68
N ARG A 30 -1.30 1.90 7.69
CA ARG A 30 -1.56 0.48 7.44
C ARG A 30 -0.31 -0.36 7.66
N CYS A 31 -0.52 -1.61 8.05
CA CYS A 31 0.59 -2.53 8.27
C CYS A 31 1.24 -2.87 6.93
N ASP A 32 2.56 -2.66 6.81
CA ASP A 32 3.31 -2.98 5.59
C ASP A 32 3.18 -4.44 5.13
N ASN A 33 2.87 -5.37 6.03
CA ASN A 33 2.78 -6.78 5.72
C ASN A 33 1.37 -7.24 5.30
N CYS A 34 0.32 -6.76 5.97
CA CYS A 34 -1.06 -7.21 5.73
C CYS A 34 -2.03 -6.12 5.28
N ASN A 35 -1.57 -4.87 5.16
CA ASN A 35 -2.35 -3.69 4.77
C ASN A 35 -3.58 -3.41 5.64
N LEU A 36 -3.66 -3.98 6.85
CA LEU A 36 -4.70 -3.69 7.83
C LEU A 36 -4.28 -2.55 8.75
N ALA A 37 -5.25 -1.73 9.14
CA ALA A 37 -5.09 -0.63 10.10
C ALA A 37 -5.48 -1.07 11.53
N TYR A 38 -5.13 -2.31 11.92
CA TYR A 38 -5.51 -2.86 13.21
C TYR A 38 -4.26 -3.13 14.07
N PHE A 39 -4.00 -2.20 14.99
CA PHE A 39 -2.79 -2.19 15.80
C PHE A 39 -3.08 -2.20 17.30
N LYS A 40 -2.13 -2.73 18.06
CA LYS A 40 -1.95 -2.49 19.49
C LYS A 40 -0.80 -1.50 19.66
N SER A 41 -1.05 -0.40 20.37
CA SER A 41 0.00 0.56 20.72
C SER A 41 0.53 0.27 22.12
N SER A 42 1.83 0.47 22.32
CA SER A 42 2.47 0.38 23.63
C SER A 42 3.67 1.32 23.70
N VAL A 43 4.13 1.60 24.92
CA VAL A 43 5.35 2.36 25.17
C VAL A 43 6.34 1.47 25.90
N LYS A 44 7.58 1.41 25.41
CA LYS A 44 8.67 0.69 26.07
C LYS A 44 9.94 1.51 26.01
N GLY A 45 10.51 1.84 27.18
CA GLY A 45 11.74 2.63 27.28
C GLY A 45 11.62 4.02 26.63
N GLY A 46 10.44 4.63 26.68
CA GLY A 46 10.17 5.94 26.06
C GLY A 46 9.87 5.92 24.56
N VAL A 47 9.88 4.76 23.91
CA VAL A 47 9.56 4.61 22.48
C VAL A 47 8.13 4.11 22.29
N PHE A 48 7.38 4.77 21.41
CA PHE A 48 6.06 4.29 20.97
C PHE A 48 6.20 3.18 19.95
N LEU A 49 5.51 2.07 20.18
CA LEU A 49 5.53 0.89 19.33
C LEU A 49 4.12 0.59 18.83
N HIS A 50 4.00 0.37 17.52
CA HIS A 50 2.84 -0.24 16.89
C HIS A 50 3.09 -1.72 16.62
N GLU A 51 2.20 -2.57 17.12
CA GLU A 51 2.13 -4.00 16.83
C GLU A 51 0.87 -4.29 16.02
N CYS A 52 0.99 -4.83 14.81
CA CYS A 52 -0.16 -5.27 14.04
C CYS A 52 -0.80 -6.49 14.69
N ARG A 53 -2.10 -6.44 14.96
CA ARG A 53 -2.82 -7.55 15.61
C ARG A 53 -3.05 -8.75 14.70
N GLN A 54 -2.97 -8.58 13.38
CA GLN A 54 -3.16 -9.66 12.42
C GLN A 54 -1.90 -10.49 12.19
N CYS A 55 -0.75 -9.83 12.03
CA CYS A 55 0.50 -10.50 11.64
C CYS A 55 1.64 -10.30 12.65
N CYS A 56 1.37 -9.70 13.81
CA CYS A 56 2.32 -9.48 14.91
C CYS A 56 3.57 -8.65 14.55
N MET A 57 3.56 -7.95 13.41
CA MET A 57 4.66 -7.08 13.01
C MET A 57 4.74 -5.86 13.94
N LYS A 58 5.93 -5.60 14.50
CA LYS A 58 6.21 -4.47 15.38
C LYS A 58 7.04 -3.42 14.67
N LYS A 59 6.67 -2.15 14.86
CA LYS A 59 7.44 -0.99 14.41
C LYS A 59 7.43 0.10 15.46
N SER A 60 8.56 0.77 15.63
CA SER A 60 8.56 2.07 16.28
C SER A 60 7.89 3.10 15.38
N ILE A 61 7.13 3.99 16.00
CA ILE A 61 6.50 5.13 15.35
C ILE A 61 7.35 6.37 15.61
#